data_AF-A0A1C5Z5S4-F1
#
_entry.id   AF-A0A1C5Z5S4-F1
#
_cell.length_a   1.000
_cell.length_b   1.000
_cell.length_c   1.000
_cell.angle_alpha   90.00
_cell.angle_beta   90.00
_cell.angle_gamma   90.00
#
_symmetry.space_group_name_H-M   'P 1'
#
loop_
_entity.id
_entity.type
_entity.pdbx_description
1 polymer ?
#
loop_
_entity_poly.entity_id
_entity_poly.type
_entity_poly.pdbx_seq_one_letter_code
_entity_poly.pdbx_strand_id
1 'polypeptide(L)'
;MHNYLRAIGFSNLQNEKDIKEILTEVFHDFDEREVSREGKNKAFVEYTKSFGENMGIKMCGIMDTDGFHQEYYFPYFQGKDISSKEDLIIERHAARESFAGVCEDVRIGVSVIFYLQNAAKYKKEMLLGHLLSDKISTSFSGLSLKGKILFPVQKAEPRVTATGSDSANQRHKMIAAARQGDAEAIESLTLEDIDTYAAVNQRILKEDLFSIVDTLFMPYGLECDHYQVMGNIKDVEKTVNKYTKETIYQLRLECNDMNLDVCINKEDLLGEPEVGRRFKGTIWLQGHINFAN
;
A
#
# COMPACT_ATOMS: atom_id res chain seq x y z
N MET A 1 -8.66 6.10 -10.18
CA MET A 1 -7.83 7.21 -9.61
C MET A 1 -8.66 8.34 -9.00
N HIS A 2 -9.50 9.09 -9.74
CA HIS A 2 -10.21 10.27 -9.18
C HIS A 2 -11.10 9.92 -7.97
N ASN A 3 -11.72 8.74 -7.97
CA ASN A 3 -12.58 8.28 -6.87
C ASN A 3 -11.85 8.22 -5.52
N TYR A 4 -10.52 8.01 -5.52
CA TYR A 4 -9.73 7.92 -4.30
C TYR A 4 -9.42 9.28 -3.66
N LEU A 5 -9.76 10.41 -4.30
CA LEU A 5 -9.70 11.73 -3.65
C LEU A 5 -10.57 11.78 -2.39
N ARG A 6 -11.67 11.02 -2.38
CA ARG A 6 -12.56 10.87 -1.22
C ARG A 6 -11.81 10.33 0.01
N ALA A 7 -10.85 9.41 -0.18
CA ALA A 7 -10.08 8.79 0.91
C ALA A 7 -9.23 9.81 1.68
N ILE A 8 -8.75 10.86 1.00
CA ILE A 8 -7.96 11.95 1.60
C ILE A 8 -8.82 13.18 1.96
N GLY A 9 -10.15 13.03 1.99
CA GLY A 9 -11.05 14.08 2.47
C GLY A 9 -11.60 15.00 1.41
N PHE A 10 -11.75 14.54 0.16
CA PHE A 10 -12.50 15.28 -0.85
C PHE A 10 -13.78 14.50 -1.20
N SER A 11 -14.62 14.22 -0.20
CA SER A 11 -15.82 13.39 -0.38
C SER A 11 -16.95 14.11 -1.12
N ASN A 12 -16.99 15.44 -1.02
CA ASN A 12 -18.04 16.31 -1.55
C ASN A 12 -17.72 16.97 -2.89
N LEU A 13 -16.74 16.47 -3.65
CA LEU A 13 -16.48 16.97 -5.00
C LEU A 13 -17.65 16.58 -5.91
N GLN A 14 -18.44 17.57 -6.32
CA GLN A 14 -19.63 17.31 -7.11
C GLN A 14 -19.39 17.46 -8.61
N ASN A 15 -18.49 18.35 -9.01
CA ASN A 15 -18.30 18.71 -10.42
C ASN A 15 -16.82 18.74 -10.83
N GLU A 16 -16.56 18.57 -12.13
CA GLU A 16 -15.21 18.71 -12.71
C GLU A 16 -14.55 20.07 -12.41
N LYS A 17 -15.36 21.11 -12.18
CA LYS A 17 -14.88 22.45 -11.85
C LYS A 17 -14.13 22.46 -10.52
N ASP A 18 -14.67 21.79 -9.49
CA ASP A 18 -14.08 21.72 -8.16
C ASP A 18 -12.72 21.01 -8.22
N ILE A 19 -12.64 19.95 -9.03
CA ILE A 19 -11.39 19.23 -9.31
C ILE A 19 -10.38 20.17 -9.99
N LYS A 20 -10.79 20.91 -11.03
CA LYS A 20 -9.90 21.85 -11.72
C LYS A 20 -9.37 22.94 -10.81
N GLU A 21 -10.19 23.46 -9.89
CA GLU A 21 -9.76 24.45 -8.90
C GLU A 21 -8.66 23.87 -7.98
N ILE A 22 -8.87 22.66 -7.45
CA ILE A 22 -7.87 21.97 -6.63
C ILE A 22 -6.58 21.71 -7.41
N LEU A 23 -6.68 21.25 -8.66
CA LEU A 23 -5.50 21.00 -9.50
C LEU A 23 -4.75 22.30 -9.83
N THR A 24 -5.47 23.39 -10.03
CA THR A 24 -4.88 24.72 -10.24
C THR A 24 -4.10 25.15 -9.00
N GLU A 25 -4.63 24.88 -7.81
CA GLU A 25 -3.93 25.10 -6.54
C GLU A 25 -2.69 24.21 -6.38
N VAL A 26 -2.77 22.93 -6.78
CA VAL A 26 -1.61 22.01 -6.80
C VAL A 26 -0.51 22.54 -7.72
N PHE A 27 -0.86 23.10 -8.89
CA PHE A 27 0.13 23.62 -9.83
C PHE A 27 0.76 24.94 -9.39
N HIS A 28 -0.02 25.86 -8.79
CA HIS A 28 0.47 27.19 -8.41
C HIS A 28 1.12 27.25 -7.03
N ASP A 29 0.72 26.37 -6.11
CA ASP A 29 1.13 26.41 -4.70
C ASP A 29 1.53 24.99 -4.23
N PHE A 30 2.40 24.34 -5.01
CA PHE A 30 2.98 23.05 -4.65
C PHE A 30 3.96 23.18 -3.49
N ASP A 31 4.06 22.12 -2.68
CA ASP A 31 5.05 22.03 -1.61
C ASP A 31 6.38 21.46 -2.13
N GLU A 32 6.31 20.52 -3.08
CA GLU A 32 7.49 19.88 -3.67
C GLU A 32 7.37 19.78 -5.19
N ARG A 33 8.52 19.82 -5.86
CA ARG A 33 8.64 19.63 -7.30
C ARG A 33 9.81 18.72 -7.62
N GLU A 34 9.52 17.59 -8.26
CA GLU A 34 10.52 16.64 -8.74
C GLU A 34 10.59 16.68 -10.27
N VAL A 35 11.80 16.55 -10.82
CA VAL A 35 12.05 16.67 -12.26
C VAL A 35 13.03 15.60 -12.73
N SER A 36 12.64 14.87 -13.77
CA SER A 36 13.51 13.97 -14.53
C SER A 36 13.64 14.46 -15.97
N ARG A 37 14.87 14.62 -16.48
CA ARG A 37 15.10 15.11 -17.85
C ARG A 37 14.89 13.97 -18.86
N GLU A 38 14.07 14.22 -19.88
CA GLU A 38 13.79 13.29 -20.97
C GLU A 38 14.27 13.91 -22.30
N GLY A 39 15.58 13.87 -22.52
CA GLY A 39 16.20 14.43 -23.73
C GLY A 39 16.45 15.95 -23.66
N LYS A 40 16.56 16.60 -24.83
CA LYS A 40 17.07 17.98 -24.93
C LYS A 40 16.07 19.04 -24.44
N ASN A 41 14.78 18.91 -24.74
CA ASN A 41 13.75 19.92 -24.49
C ASN A 41 12.49 19.36 -23.81
N LYS A 42 12.57 18.17 -23.20
CA LYS A 42 11.45 17.59 -22.46
C LYS A 42 11.91 17.12 -21.09
N ALA A 43 11.06 17.27 -20.10
CA ALA A 43 11.28 16.75 -18.76
C ALA A 43 9.97 16.24 -18.17
N PHE A 44 10.01 15.08 -17.52
CA PHE A 44 8.92 14.59 -16.70
C PHE A 44 8.95 15.33 -15.36
N VAL A 45 7.82 15.91 -14.95
CA VAL A 45 7.68 16.74 -13.75
C VAL A 45 6.55 16.24 -12.88
N GLU A 46 6.81 16.18 -11.57
CA GLU A 46 5.82 15.92 -10.54
C GLU A 46 5.71 17.12 -9.61
N TYR A 47 4.49 17.63 -9.44
CA TYR A 47 4.15 18.60 -8.40
C TYR A 47 3.42 17.87 -7.27
N THR A 48 3.88 18.05 -6.04
CA THR A 48 3.27 17.46 -4.85
C THR A 48 2.72 18.56 -3.97
N LYS A 49 1.45 18.44 -3.55
CA LYS A 49 0.84 19.34 -2.58
C LYS A 49 0.18 18.55 -1.45
N SER A 50 0.52 18.87 -0.22
CA SER A 50 0.01 18.32 1.03
C SER A 50 -1.30 18.98 1.44
N PHE A 51 -2.36 18.18 1.49
CA PHE A 51 -3.65 18.60 2.06
C PHE A 51 -3.84 18.12 3.50
N GLY A 52 -2.88 17.40 4.07
CA GLY A 52 -2.85 17.00 5.47
C GLY A 52 -1.54 16.30 5.80
N GLU A 53 -1.42 15.81 7.03
CA GLU A 53 -0.22 15.07 7.43
C GLU A 53 -0.03 13.83 6.54
N ASN A 54 1.11 13.70 5.88
CA ASN A 54 1.46 12.59 4.98
C ASN A 54 0.46 12.29 3.85
N MET A 55 -0.49 13.18 3.55
CA MET A 55 -1.46 12.97 2.47
C MET A 55 -1.64 14.21 1.61
N GLY A 56 -1.96 14.00 0.34
CA GLY A 56 -2.10 15.09 -0.61
C GLY A 56 -2.40 14.64 -2.03
N ILE A 57 -2.14 15.52 -2.98
CA ILE A 57 -2.31 15.25 -4.41
C ILE A 57 -0.97 15.44 -5.11
N LYS A 58 -0.64 14.49 -5.97
CA LYS A 58 0.48 14.59 -6.90
C LYS A 58 -0.05 14.78 -8.32
N MET A 59 0.51 15.75 -9.02
CA MET A 59 0.21 16.07 -10.41
C MET A 59 1.45 15.79 -11.27
N CYS A 60 1.28 14.95 -12.28
CA CYS A 60 2.35 14.51 -13.17
C CYS A 60 2.11 15.05 -14.59
N GLY A 61 3.20 15.40 -15.26
CA GLY A 61 3.12 15.82 -16.65
C GLY A 61 4.48 16.03 -17.29
N ILE A 62 4.44 16.53 -18.52
CA ILE A 62 5.63 16.81 -19.32
C ILE A 62 5.82 18.32 -19.40
N MET A 63 7.02 18.78 -19.06
CA MET A 63 7.48 20.13 -19.30
C MET A 63 8.26 20.16 -20.61
N ASP A 64 7.82 20.99 -21.55
CA ASP A 64 8.54 21.27 -22.80
C ASP A 64 8.71 22.78 -23.04
N THR A 65 8.98 23.19 -24.29
CA THR A 65 9.18 24.60 -24.65
C THR A 65 7.93 25.45 -24.53
N ASP A 66 6.74 24.83 -24.65
CA ASP A 66 5.45 25.52 -24.63
C ASP A 66 4.86 25.59 -23.20
N GLY A 67 5.45 24.84 -22.27
CA GLY A 67 5.13 24.89 -20.85
C GLY A 67 4.85 23.51 -20.27
N PHE A 68 4.07 23.49 -19.20
CA PHE A 68 3.69 22.26 -18.52
C PHE A 68 2.39 21.70 -19.09
N HIS A 69 2.46 20.45 -19.55
CA HIS A 69 1.31 19.68 -20.03
C HIS A 69 0.97 18.61 -19.01
N GLN A 70 -0.15 18.79 -18.31
CA GLN A 70 -0.65 17.81 -17.35
C GLN A 70 -1.04 16.51 -18.06
N GLU A 71 -0.51 15.37 -17.60
CA GLU A 71 -0.89 14.05 -18.11
C GLU A 71 -1.88 13.35 -17.16
N TYR A 72 -1.58 13.33 -15.87
CA TYR A 72 -2.42 12.70 -14.86
C TYR A 72 -2.17 13.28 -13.48
N TYR A 73 -3.05 12.95 -12.55
CA TYR A 73 -2.90 13.27 -11.14
C TYR A 73 -3.49 12.14 -10.30
N PHE A 74 -3.05 12.05 -9.05
CA PHE A 74 -3.57 11.09 -8.10
C PHE A 74 -3.46 11.57 -6.66
N PRO A 75 -4.40 11.17 -5.78
CA PRO A 75 -4.21 11.30 -4.33
C PRO A 75 -3.08 10.38 -3.89
N TYR A 76 -2.27 10.82 -2.94
CA TYR A 76 -1.25 10.01 -2.29
C TYR A 76 -1.45 10.02 -0.77
N PHE A 77 -1.00 8.94 -0.15
CA PHE A 77 -0.76 8.86 1.28
C PHE A 77 0.61 8.20 1.49
N GLN A 78 1.48 8.80 2.28
CA GLN A 78 2.82 8.28 2.51
C GLN A 78 2.87 7.52 3.83
N GLY A 79 3.16 6.23 3.76
CA GLY A 79 3.37 5.41 4.96
C GLY A 79 4.65 5.80 5.71
N LYS A 80 4.67 5.55 7.01
CA LYS A 80 5.79 5.90 7.91
C LYS A 80 6.86 4.82 7.97
N ASP A 81 6.47 3.56 7.81
CA ASP A 81 7.35 2.40 7.98
C ASP A 81 7.84 1.84 6.64
N ILE A 82 8.97 1.13 6.68
CA ILE A 82 9.43 0.30 5.56
C ILE A 82 8.61 -0.99 5.58
N SER A 83 7.84 -1.23 4.52
CA SER A 83 7.01 -2.42 4.41
C SER A 83 7.78 -3.61 3.83
N SER A 84 8.65 -3.37 2.84
CA SER A 84 9.43 -4.43 2.18
C SER A 84 10.84 -3.97 1.83
N LYS A 85 11.78 -4.91 1.84
CA LYS A 85 13.16 -4.78 1.34
C LYS A 85 13.47 -5.82 0.25
N GLU A 86 12.44 -6.47 -0.26
CA GLU A 86 12.55 -7.47 -1.31
C GLU A 86 12.83 -6.81 -2.67
N ASP A 87 13.27 -7.62 -3.63
CA ASP A 87 13.54 -7.17 -4.99
C ASP A 87 12.28 -6.58 -5.64
N LEU A 88 12.50 -5.48 -6.37
CA LEU A 88 11.44 -4.66 -6.95
C LEU A 88 11.64 -4.51 -8.46
N ILE A 89 10.60 -4.84 -9.21
CA ILE A 89 10.52 -4.60 -10.65
C ILE A 89 9.56 -3.43 -10.88
N ILE A 90 9.97 -2.44 -11.66
CA ILE A 90 9.11 -1.31 -12.03
C ILE A 90 8.72 -1.42 -13.50
N GLU A 91 7.41 -1.43 -13.75
CA GLU A 91 6.82 -1.48 -15.08
C GLU A 91 6.05 -0.20 -15.40
N ARG A 92 6.13 0.25 -16.65
CA ARG A 92 5.33 1.38 -17.13
C ARG A 92 3.96 0.88 -17.57
N HIS A 93 2.89 1.57 -17.16
CA HIS A 93 1.55 1.28 -17.66
C HIS A 93 1.45 1.54 -19.17
N ALA A 94 0.78 0.65 -19.91
CA ALA A 94 0.74 0.71 -21.37
C ALA A 94 0.11 2.01 -21.94
N ALA A 95 -0.82 2.62 -21.21
CA ALA A 95 -1.60 3.77 -21.68
C ALA A 95 -1.18 5.13 -21.10
N ARG A 96 -0.25 5.17 -20.13
CA ARG A 96 0.11 6.40 -19.39
C ARG A 96 1.58 6.34 -18.96
N GLU A 97 2.24 7.49 -18.83
CA GLU A 97 3.55 7.63 -18.18
C GLU A 97 3.46 7.50 -16.64
N SER A 98 2.68 6.52 -16.18
CA SER A 98 2.58 6.10 -14.78
C SER A 98 3.16 4.70 -14.63
N PHE A 99 3.58 4.35 -13.42
CA PHE A 99 4.36 3.15 -13.16
C PHE A 99 3.71 2.29 -12.08
N ALA A 100 3.82 0.98 -12.25
CA ALA A 100 3.54 -0.01 -11.22
C ALA A 100 4.85 -0.59 -10.72
N GLY A 101 4.93 -0.84 -9.42
CA GLY A 101 5.95 -1.69 -8.84
C GLY A 101 5.41 -3.09 -8.59
N VAL A 102 6.25 -4.09 -8.84
CA VAL A 102 5.99 -5.49 -8.57
C VAL A 102 7.06 -5.99 -7.61
N CYS A 103 6.64 -6.41 -6.43
CA CYS A 103 7.48 -6.92 -5.35
C CYS A 103 7.07 -8.36 -5.05
N GLU A 104 8.03 -9.27 -4.98
CA GLU A 104 7.77 -10.64 -4.51
C GLU A 104 7.99 -10.73 -3.00
N ASP A 105 6.92 -10.55 -2.21
CA ASP A 105 7.00 -10.66 -0.75
C ASP A 105 6.60 -12.07 -0.29
N VAL A 106 7.57 -12.82 0.25
CA VAL A 106 7.37 -14.20 0.71
C VAL A 106 6.34 -14.28 1.85
N ARG A 107 6.20 -13.22 2.66
CA ARG A 107 5.25 -13.19 3.79
C ARG A 107 3.79 -13.20 3.33
N ILE A 108 3.54 -12.62 2.15
CA ILE A 108 2.21 -12.55 1.56
C ILE A 108 1.94 -13.77 0.68
N GLY A 109 2.99 -14.44 0.19
CA GLY A 109 2.90 -15.65 -0.64
C GLY A 109 2.42 -15.39 -2.07
N VAL A 110 2.22 -14.11 -2.45
CA VAL A 110 1.88 -13.67 -3.82
C VAL A 110 2.68 -12.43 -4.20
N SER A 111 2.84 -12.18 -5.50
CA SER A 111 3.42 -10.93 -6.02
C SER A 111 2.52 -9.75 -5.68
N VAL A 112 3.10 -8.73 -5.05
CA VAL A 112 2.41 -7.49 -4.67
C VAL A 112 2.66 -6.45 -5.76
N ILE A 113 1.59 -5.99 -6.38
CA ILE A 113 1.60 -4.97 -7.41
C ILE A 113 1.06 -3.68 -6.80
N PHE A 114 1.76 -2.56 -6.96
CA PHE A 114 1.37 -1.30 -6.35
C PHE A 114 1.59 -0.12 -7.30
N TYR A 115 0.82 0.94 -7.10
CA TYR A 115 1.00 2.18 -7.84
C TYR A 115 2.21 2.96 -7.31
N LEU A 116 3.16 3.31 -8.18
CA LEU A 116 4.37 4.02 -7.78
C LEU A 116 4.09 5.51 -7.52
N GLN A 117 4.45 5.99 -6.32
CA GLN A 117 4.20 7.38 -5.92
C GLN A 117 5.27 8.38 -6.40
N ASN A 118 6.52 7.95 -6.53
CA ASN A 118 7.67 8.84 -6.80
C ASN A 118 8.38 8.50 -8.12
N ALA A 119 7.62 8.51 -9.22
CA ALA A 119 8.10 8.11 -10.54
C ALA A 119 9.18 9.04 -11.11
N ALA A 120 9.09 10.35 -10.87
CA ALA A 120 10.12 11.30 -11.30
C ALA A 120 11.47 11.01 -10.63
N LYS A 121 11.45 10.72 -9.32
CA LYS A 121 12.67 10.34 -8.59
C LYS A 121 13.20 9.00 -9.10
N TYR A 122 12.34 8.01 -9.32
CA TYR A 122 12.72 6.73 -9.93
C TYR A 122 13.40 6.92 -11.30
N LYS A 123 12.79 7.68 -12.21
CA LYS A 123 13.37 7.98 -13.53
C LYS A 123 14.73 8.69 -13.42
N LYS A 124 14.88 9.59 -12.46
CA LYS A 124 16.15 10.28 -12.22
C LYS A 124 17.24 9.32 -11.74
N GLU A 125 16.95 8.47 -10.76
CA GLU A 125 17.91 7.48 -10.25
C GLU A 125 18.25 6.40 -11.29
N MET A 126 17.29 6.03 -12.15
CA MET A 126 17.51 5.20 -13.33
C MET A 126 18.58 5.80 -14.25
N LEU A 127 18.45 7.09 -14.58
CA LEU A 127 19.39 7.78 -15.47
C LEU A 127 20.78 7.93 -14.84
N LEU A 128 20.86 8.03 -13.51
CA LEU A 128 22.11 8.10 -12.77
C LEU A 128 22.78 6.73 -12.56
N GLY A 129 22.08 5.63 -12.87
CA GLY A 129 22.59 4.26 -12.67
C GLY A 129 22.59 3.82 -11.20
N HIS A 130 21.87 4.53 -10.32
CA HIS A 130 21.86 4.28 -8.88
C HIS A 130 20.89 3.17 -8.44
N LEU A 131 20.17 2.54 -9.38
CA LEU A 131 19.29 1.40 -9.06
C LEU A 131 20.03 0.14 -8.60
N LEU A 132 21.35 0.08 -8.77
CA LEU A 132 22.17 -1.10 -8.47
C LEU A 132 22.60 -1.21 -6.99
N SER A 133 22.02 -0.42 -6.08
CA SER A 133 22.37 -0.48 -4.66
C SER A 133 21.48 -1.47 -3.90
N ASP A 134 22.07 -2.34 -3.08
CA ASP A 134 21.43 -3.36 -2.20
C ASP A 134 20.52 -2.78 -1.09
N LYS A 135 20.05 -1.53 -1.22
CA LYS A 135 19.33 -0.79 -0.17
C LYS A 135 18.03 -0.15 -0.63
N ILE A 136 17.50 -0.55 -1.78
CA ILE A 136 16.16 -0.10 -2.18
C ILE A 136 15.16 -0.78 -1.26
N SER A 137 14.28 0.02 -0.67
CA SER A 137 13.17 -0.50 0.14
C SER A 137 11.88 0.20 -0.26
N THR A 138 10.75 -0.41 0.05
CA THR A 138 9.44 0.11 -0.31
C THR A 138 8.58 0.31 0.92
N SER A 139 7.98 1.49 1.03
CA SER A 139 6.95 1.80 2.01
C SER A 139 5.59 1.70 1.34
N PHE A 140 4.76 0.75 1.78
CA PHE A 140 3.41 0.57 1.26
C PHE A 140 2.41 1.41 2.03
N SER A 141 1.41 1.88 1.28
CA SER A 141 0.32 2.69 1.79
C SER A 141 -0.96 2.36 1.02
N GLY A 142 -2.09 2.38 1.70
CA GLY A 142 -3.39 2.10 1.11
C GLY A 142 -4.30 3.31 1.18
N LEU A 143 -4.97 3.65 0.09
CA LEU A 143 -6.12 4.55 0.11
C LEU A 143 -7.39 3.70 0.12
N SER A 144 -8.28 3.88 1.09
CA SER A 144 -9.54 3.13 1.18
C SER A 144 -10.76 4.03 0.98
N LEU A 145 -11.73 3.54 0.21
CA LEU A 145 -13.03 4.19 0.03
C LEU A 145 -14.12 3.63 0.94
N LYS A 146 -13.85 2.50 1.59
CA LYS A 146 -14.81 1.84 2.48
C LYS A 146 -14.09 0.87 3.39
N GLY A 147 -14.30 1.05 4.69
CA GLY A 147 -13.71 0.22 5.72
C GLY A 147 -14.74 -0.17 6.77
N LYS A 148 -14.47 -1.26 7.48
CA LYS A 148 -15.20 -1.67 8.68
C LYS A 148 -14.20 -2.06 9.76
N ILE A 149 -14.51 -1.69 11.00
CA ILE A 149 -13.76 -2.14 12.16
C ILE A 149 -14.40 -3.41 12.70
N LEU A 150 -13.56 -4.42 12.94
CA LEU A 150 -13.92 -5.71 13.49
C LEU A 150 -13.29 -5.86 14.88
N PHE A 151 -13.93 -6.66 15.73
CA PHE A 151 -13.34 -7.05 17.01
C PHE A 151 -12.09 -7.93 16.80
N PRO A 152 -11.15 -7.93 17.76
CA PRO A 152 -10.04 -8.89 17.75
C PRO A 152 -10.55 -10.33 17.71
N VAL A 153 -9.76 -11.22 17.13
CA VAL A 153 -9.99 -12.66 17.27
C VAL A 153 -9.62 -13.07 18.70
N GLN A 154 -10.46 -13.87 19.35
CA GLN A 154 -10.06 -14.55 20.58
C GLN A 154 -8.99 -15.59 20.22
N LYS A 155 -7.72 -15.25 20.43
CA LYS A 155 -6.65 -16.23 20.38
C LYS A 155 -6.78 -17.10 21.64
N ALA A 156 -6.90 -18.41 21.46
CA ALA A 156 -6.76 -19.34 22.58
C ALA A 156 -5.42 -19.05 23.27
N GLU A 157 -5.38 -19.13 24.61
CA GLU A 157 -4.15 -18.86 25.36
C GLU A 157 -2.99 -19.61 24.70
N PRO A 158 -1.88 -18.92 24.39
CA PRO A 158 -0.74 -19.58 23.79
C PRO A 158 -0.30 -20.66 24.76
N ARG A 159 -0.38 -21.93 24.36
CA ARG A 159 0.49 -22.95 24.98
C ARG A 159 1.89 -22.38 24.82
N VAL A 160 2.52 -22.05 25.94
CA VAL A 160 3.87 -21.50 26.01
C VAL A 160 4.83 -22.52 25.40
N THR A 161 4.98 -22.49 24.08
CA THR A 161 6.16 -23.01 23.39
C THR A 161 7.01 -21.79 23.09
N ALA A 162 8.17 -21.74 23.72
CA ALA A 162 9.09 -20.62 23.78
C ALA A 162 9.79 -20.31 22.43
N THR A 163 9.06 -20.25 21.32
CA THR A 163 9.61 -20.22 19.94
C THR A 163 8.80 -19.35 18.97
N GLY A 164 8.12 -18.30 19.44
CA GLY A 164 7.29 -17.44 18.58
C GLY A 164 8.04 -16.71 17.46
N SER A 165 9.34 -16.43 17.64
CA SER A 165 10.21 -15.85 16.59
C SER A 165 10.94 -16.91 15.77
N ASP A 166 11.13 -18.11 16.32
CA ASP A 166 11.90 -19.18 15.66
C ASP A 166 11.04 -19.95 14.66
N SER A 167 9.75 -20.16 14.94
CA SER A 167 8.85 -20.88 14.03
C SER A 167 8.60 -20.14 12.72
N ALA A 168 8.38 -18.81 12.77
CA ALA A 168 8.22 -18.01 11.57
C ALA A 168 9.50 -17.99 10.72
N ASN A 169 10.66 -17.80 11.34
CA ASN A 169 11.96 -17.86 10.65
C ASN A 169 12.27 -19.24 10.08
N GLN A 170 11.89 -20.31 10.80
CA GLN A 170 12.06 -21.69 10.34
C GLN A 170 11.15 -21.99 9.15
N ARG A 171 9.89 -21.51 9.17
CA ARG A 171 8.98 -21.59 8.02
C ARG A 171 9.51 -20.85 6.80
N HIS A 172 10.04 -19.63 6.96
CA HIS A 172 10.67 -18.87 5.86
C HIS A 172 11.85 -19.63 5.24
N LYS A 173 12.71 -20.24 6.08
CA LYS A 173 13.83 -21.07 5.60
C LYS A 173 13.35 -22.29 4.83
N MET A 174 12.30 -22.96 5.30
CA MET A 174 11.72 -24.11 4.60
C MET A 174 11.09 -23.71 3.27
N ILE A 175 10.40 -22.56 3.19
CA ILE A 175 9.85 -22.04 1.93
C ILE A 175 10.97 -21.73 0.93
N ALA A 176 12.06 -21.10 1.38
CA ALA A 176 13.21 -20.81 0.54
C ALA A 176 13.89 -22.10 0.03
N ALA A 177 14.03 -23.13 0.88
CA ALA A 177 14.58 -24.43 0.50
C ALA A 177 13.66 -25.18 -0.48
N ALA A 178 12.34 -25.16 -0.25
CA ALA A 178 11.36 -25.77 -1.15
C ALA A 178 11.39 -25.13 -2.54
N ARG A 179 11.56 -23.80 -2.64
CA ARG A 179 11.77 -23.09 -3.93
C ARG A 179 13.02 -23.56 -4.68
N GLN A 180 14.04 -24.05 -3.97
CA GLN A 180 15.26 -24.60 -4.55
C GLN A 180 15.14 -26.09 -4.91
N GLY A 181 13.98 -26.71 -4.69
CA GLY A 181 13.71 -28.11 -5.01
C GLY A 181 14.03 -29.10 -3.89
N ASP A 182 14.16 -28.65 -2.65
CA ASP A 182 14.34 -29.52 -1.48
C ASP A 182 13.07 -30.34 -1.20
N ALA A 183 13.15 -31.65 -1.41
CA ALA A 183 12.03 -32.57 -1.24
C ALA A 183 11.55 -32.70 0.22
N GLU A 184 12.45 -32.59 1.19
CA GLU A 184 12.12 -32.73 2.62
C GLU A 184 11.39 -31.48 3.13
N ALA A 185 11.81 -30.31 2.66
CA ALA A 185 11.11 -29.05 2.91
C ALA A 185 9.71 -29.02 2.27
N ILE A 186 9.58 -29.56 1.04
CA ILE A 186 8.29 -29.68 0.36
C ILE A 186 7.35 -30.61 1.14
N GLU A 187 7.81 -31.80 1.52
CA GLU A 187 7.00 -32.76 2.28
C GLU A 187 6.53 -32.18 3.61
N SER A 188 7.44 -31.54 4.35
CA SER A 188 7.12 -30.92 5.64
C SER A 188 6.06 -29.82 5.51
N LEU A 189 6.22 -28.92 4.53
CA LEU A 189 5.23 -27.85 4.26
C LEU A 189 3.88 -28.44 3.83
N THR A 190 3.87 -29.52 3.03
CA THR A 190 2.60 -30.15 2.61
C THR A 190 1.85 -30.80 3.78
N LEU A 191 2.55 -31.41 4.73
CA LEU A 191 1.93 -31.98 5.93
C LEU A 191 1.35 -30.87 6.83
N GLU A 192 2.10 -29.78 7.04
CA GLU A 192 1.60 -28.61 7.79
C GLU A 192 0.34 -28.01 7.14
N ASP A 193 0.31 -27.92 5.80
CA ASP A 193 -0.84 -27.40 5.06
C ASP A 193 -2.07 -28.31 5.20
N ILE A 194 -1.89 -29.64 5.18
CA ILE A 194 -2.98 -30.61 5.39
C ILE A 194 -3.58 -30.46 6.80
N ASP A 195 -2.71 -30.38 7.82
CA ASP A 195 -3.15 -30.22 9.21
C ASP A 195 -3.85 -28.88 9.43
N THR A 196 -3.32 -27.81 8.86
CA THR A 196 -3.93 -26.47 8.91
C THR A 196 -5.29 -26.47 8.23
N TYR A 197 -5.40 -27.06 7.04
CA TYR A 197 -6.65 -27.18 6.30
C TYR A 197 -7.70 -27.95 7.10
N ALA A 198 -7.32 -29.08 7.70
CA ALA A 198 -8.22 -29.88 8.53
C ALA A 198 -8.72 -29.11 9.76
N ALA A 199 -7.83 -28.40 10.46
CA ALA A 199 -8.18 -27.58 11.62
C ALA A 199 -9.13 -26.42 11.27
N VAL A 200 -8.84 -25.71 10.18
CA VAL A 200 -9.68 -24.60 9.70
C VAL A 200 -11.06 -25.10 9.27
N ASN A 201 -11.13 -26.21 8.52
CA ASN A 201 -12.40 -26.75 8.05
C ASN A 201 -13.33 -27.18 9.20
N GLN A 202 -12.78 -27.74 10.28
CA GLN A 202 -13.56 -28.06 11.49
C GLN A 202 -14.11 -26.81 12.19
N ARG A 203 -13.38 -25.69 12.17
CA ARG A 203 -13.81 -24.44 12.79
C ARG A 203 -14.83 -23.69 11.94
N ILE A 204 -14.71 -23.69 10.61
CA ILE A 204 -15.66 -23.03 9.69
C ILE A 204 -17.09 -23.56 9.87
N LEU A 205 -17.25 -24.84 10.22
CA LEU A 205 -18.56 -25.44 10.49
C LEU A 205 -19.25 -24.89 11.76
N LYS A 206 -18.49 -24.26 12.66
CA LYS A 206 -18.96 -23.85 14.00
C LYS A 206 -18.84 -22.35 14.26
N GLU A 207 -17.91 -21.68 13.59
CA GLU A 207 -17.55 -20.27 13.82
C GLU A 207 -17.70 -19.46 12.52
N ASP A 208 -17.97 -18.16 12.66
CA ASP A 208 -17.92 -17.23 11.51
C ASP A 208 -16.49 -17.14 10.96
N LEU A 209 -16.35 -17.01 9.64
CA LEU A 209 -15.08 -17.01 8.94
C LEU A 209 -14.13 -15.90 9.46
N PHE A 210 -14.69 -14.76 9.85
CA PHE A 210 -13.90 -13.64 10.41
C PHE A 210 -13.49 -13.83 11.89
N SER A 211 -14.01 -14.86 12.55
CA SER A 211 -13.51 -15.32 13.86
C SER A 211 -12.38 -16.33 13.73
N ILE A 212 -12.18 -16.90 12.54
CA ILE A 212 -11.15 -17.90 12.26
C ILE A 212 -9.93 -17.25 11.61
N VAL A 213 -10.16 -16.36 10.64
CA VAL A 213 -9.11 -15.67 9.90
C VAL A 213 -8.68 -14.41 10.65
N ASP A 214 -7.40 -14.33 11.02
CA ASP A 214 -6.82 -13.19 11.74
C ASP A 214 -6.55 -12.02 10.77
N THR A 215 -5.81 -12.29 9.70
CA THR A 215 -5.39 -11.33 8.68
C THR A 215 -5.71 -11.84 7.26
N LEU A 216 -5.90 -10.91 6.31
CA LEU A 216 -6.20 -11.20 4.91
C LEU A 216 -5.53 -10.17 4.02
N PHE A 217 -4.86 -10.62 2.98
CA PHE A 217 -4.35 -9.75 1.92
C PHE A 217 -4.56 -10.45 0.59
N MET A 218 -5.52 -9.98 -0.23
CA MET A 218 -5.84 -10.63 -1.49
C MET A 218 -6.19 -9.62 -2.59
N PRO A 219 -5.84 -9.89 -3.86
CA PRO A 219 -6.25 -9.05 -4.98
C PRO A 219 -7.78 -8.87 -5.03
N TYR A 220 -8.22 -7.69 -5.45
CA TYR A 220 -9.64 -7.34 -5.48
C TYR A 220 -10.00 -6.52 -6.72
N GLY A 221 -10.96 -7.02 -7.50
CA GLY A 221 -11.47 -6.32 -8.68
C GLY A 221 -10.66 -6.60 -9.94
N LEU A 222 -10.74 -5.68 -10.91
CA LEU A 222 -10.07 -5.79 -12.21
C LEU A 222 -8.70 -5.11 -12.25
N GLU A 223 -8.44 -4.18 -11.32
CA GLU A 223 -7.17 -3.44 -11.23
C GLU A 223 -6.18 -4.23 -10.37
N CYS A 224 -4.96 -4.42 -10.87
CA CYS A 224 -3.96 -5.28 -10.23
C CYS A 224 -3.39 -4.70 -8.93
N ASP A 225 -3.51 -3.39 -8.72
CA ASP A 225 -3.04 -2.65 -7.56
C ASP A 225 -4.14 -2.46 -6.49
N HIS A 226 -5.25 -3.18 -6.62
CA HIS A 226 -6.36 -3.15 -5.66
C HIS A 226 -6.39 -4.42 -4.81
N TYR A 227 -6.52 -4.24 -3.51
CA TYR A 227 -6.47 -5.33 -2.54
C TYR A 227 -7.61 -5.23 -1.53
N GLN A 228 -8.13 -6.38 -1.12
CA GLN A 228 -8.88 -6.50 0.11
C GLN A 228 -7.91 -6.83 1.23
N VAL A 229 -7.91 -5.98 2.26
CA VAL A 229 -7.04 -6.10 3.42
C VAL A 229 -7.87 -6.27 4.68
N MET A 230 -7.47 -7.25 5.50
CA MET A 230 -7.85 -7.37 6.89
C MET A 230 -6.59 -7.42 7.75
N GLY A 231 -6.40 -6.43 8.62
CA GLY A 231 -5.19 -6.31 9.42
C GLY A 231 -5.48 -5.87 10.85
N ASN A 232 -4.57 -6.19 11.76
CA ASN A 232 -4.62 -5.77 13.15
C ASN A 232 -4.18 -4.31 13.25
N ILE A 233 -4.97 -3.47 13.91
CA ILE A 233 -4.67 -2.04 14.10
C ILE A 233 -3.63 -1.92 15.20
N LYS A 234 -2.46 -1.40 14.84
CA LYS A 234 -1.34 -1.12 15.76
C LYS A 234 -1.31 0.32 16.23
N ASP A 235 -1.74 1.23 15.37
CA ASP A 235 -1.80 2.66 15.68
C ASP A 235 -2.93 3.35 14.93
N VAL A 236 -3.45 4.43 15.52
CA VAL A 236 -4.57 5.21 14.98
C VAL A 236 -4.24 6.69 15.10
N GLU A 237 -3.99 7.31 13.96
CA GLU A 237 -3.80 8.75 13.86
C GLU A 237 -5.02 9.39 13.20
N LYS A 238 -5.28 10.64 13.59
CA LYS A 238 -6.34 11.48 13.02
C LYS A 238 -5.71 12.71 12.44
N THR A 239 -6.05 13.00 11.20
CA THR A 239 -5.64 14.21 10.51
C THR A 239 -6.87 14.91 9.92
N VAL A 240 -6.69 16.15 9.48
CA VAL A 240 -7.77 16.95 8.91
C VAL A 240 -7.31 17.48 7.56
N ASN A 241 -8.15 17.31 6.53
CA ASN A 241 -7.88 17.91 5.23
C ASN A 241 -7.92 19.44 5.36
N LYS A 242 -6.82 20.11 4.99
CA LYS A 242 -6.64 21.57 5.11
C LYS A 242 -7.65 22.34 4.25
N TYR A 243 -8.08 21.79 3.12
CA TYR A 243 -9.01 22.40 2.17
C TYR A 243 -10.47 22.19 2.59
N THR A 244 -10.90 20.93 2.76
CA THR A 244 -12.31 20.58 3.03
C THR A 244 -12.68 20.53 4.51
N LYS A 245 -11.68 20.48 5.40
CA LYS A 245 -11.83 20.25 6.85
C LYS A 245 -12.41 18.89 7.22
N GLU A 246 -12.45 17.95 6.28
CA GLU A 246 -12.87 16.58 6.54
C GLU A 246 -11.85 15.85 7.43
N THR A 247 -12.34 15.04 8.38
CA THR A 247 -11.49 14.25 9.29
C THR A 247 -11.12 12.92 8.65
N ILE A 248 -9.83 12.61 8.63
CA ILE A 248 -9.28 11.42 8.01
C ILE A 248 -8.58 10.56 9.05
N TYR A 249 -8.80 9.26 9.00
CA TYR A 249 -8.09 8.27 9.79
C TYR A 249 -6.88 7.76 9.02
N GLN A 250 -5.75 7.69 9.71
CA GLN A 250 -4.54 7.02 9.27
C GLN A 250 -4.30 5.86 10.21
N LEU A 251 -4.45 4.64 9.69
CA LEU A 251 -4.44 3.41 10.46
C LEU A 251 -3.16 2.64 10.14
N ARG A 252 -2.34 2.34 11.14
CA ARG A 252 -1.23 1.41 10.98
C ARG A 252 -1.73 -0.01 11.16
N LEU A 253 -1.61 -0.82 10.13
CA LEU A 253 -2.06 -2.20 10.11
C LEU A 253 -0.87 -3.16 10.08
N GLU A 254 -0.94 -4.21 10.88
CA GLU A 254 -0.13 -5.42 10.71
C GLU A 254 -0.99 -6.46 9.99
N CYS A 255 -0.51 -6.91 8.83
CA CYS A 255 -1.16 -7.92 8.01
C CYS A 255 -0.11 -8.89 7.49
N ASN A 256 -0.21 -10.17 7.86
CA ASN A 256 0.76 -11.22 7.47
C ASN A 256 2.23 -10.78 7.72
N ASP A 257 2.53 -10.28 8.93
CA ASP A 257 3.87 -9.78 9.31
C ASP A 257 4.43 -8.64 8.43
N MET A 258 3.56 -7.96 7.67
CA MET A 258 3.87 -6.74 6.95
C MET A 258 3.13 -5.56 7.58
N ASN A 259 3.86 -4.45 7.77
CA ASN A 259 3.27 -3.19 8.18
C ASN A 259 2.77 -2.42 6.95
N LEU A 260 1.52 -1.99 7.01
CA LEU A 260 0.85 -1.22 5.97
C LEU A 260 0.03 -0.12 6.61
N ASP A 261 0.26 1.13 6.18
CA ASP A 261 -0.56 2.25 6.62
C ASP A 261 -1.75 2.45 5.66
N VAL A 262 -2.95 2.61 6.20
CA VAL A 262 -4.18 2.83 5.43
C VAL A 262 -4.81 4.16 5.80
N CYS A 263 -5.08 4.98 4.78
CA CYS A 263 -5.77 6.25 4.89
C CYS A 263 -7.22 6.11 4.42
N ILE A 264 -8.16 6.53 5.27
CA ILE A 264 -9.61 6.45 5.00
C ILE A 264 -10.34 7.64 5.61
N ASN A 265 -11.34 8.15 4.89
CA ASN A 265 -12.22 9.18 5.40
C ASN A 265 -13.05 8.66 6.59
N LYS A 266 -13.19 9.47 7.65
CA LYS A 266 -14.02 9.11 8.81
C LYS A 266 -15.45 8.74 8.42
N GLU A 267 -16.02 9.38 7.41
CA GLU A 267 -17.39 9.11 6.95
C GLU A 267 -17.55 7.74 6.26
N ASP A 268 -16.44 7.19 5.73
CA ASP A 268 -16.42 5.93 5.00
C ASP A 268 -16.00 4.73 5.86
N LEU A 269 -15.66 4.98 7.13
CA LEU A 269 -15.29 3.96 8.10
C LEU A 269 -16.47 3.59 8.99
N LEU A 270 -16.92 2.34 8.91
CA LEU A 270 -17.94 1.80 9.79
C LEU A 270 -17.31 1.29 11.09
N GLY A 271 -17.70 1.88 12.22
CA GLY A 271 -17.18 1.53 13.54
C GLY A 271 -16.01 2.41 13.97
N GLU A 272 -15.57 2.26 15.22
CA GLU A 272 -14.50 3.08 15.79
C GLU A 272 -13.15 2.37 15.73
N PRO A 273 -12.13 2.94 15.06
CA PRO A 273 -10.80 2.36 15.01
C PRO A 273 -10.11 2.53 16.36
N GLU A 274 -9.50 1.46 16.84
CA GLU A 274 -8.77 1.42 18.11
C GLU A 274 -7.67 0.36 18.02
N VAL A 275 -6.56 0.59 18.71
CA VAL A 275 -5.47 -0.38 18.80
C VAL A 275 -5.98 -1.71 19.35
N GLY A 276 -5.57 -2.81 18.72
CA GLY A 276 -6.04 -4.16 19.06
C GLY A 276 -7.36 -4.56 18.39
N ARG A 277 -8.07 -3.65 17.72
CA ARG A 277 -9.15 -4.02 16.79
C ARG A 277 -8.56 -4.36 15.41
N ARG A 278 -9.43 -4.80 14.51
CA ARG A 278 -9.06 -5.12 13.13
C ARG A 278 -9.72 -4.19 12.15
N PHE A 279 -8.99 -3.77 11.13
CA PHE A 279 -9.56 -3.09 9.97
C PHE A 279 -9.86 -4.11 8.89
N LYS A 280 -11.00 -3.99 8.21
CA LYS A 280 -11.32 -4.68 6.96
C LYS A 280 -11.76 -3.67 5.92
N GLY A 281 -11.09 -3.63 4.77
CA GLY A 281 -11.47 -2.73 3.69
C GLY A 281 -10.83 -3.10 2.36
N THR A 282 -11.33 -2.48 1.30
CA THR A 282 -10.64 -2.49 0.00
C THR A 282 -9.73 -1.26 -0.05
N ILE A 283 -8.51 -1.45 -0.52
CA ILE A 283 -7.51 -0.40 -0.69
C ILE A 283 -7.03 -0.35 -2.14
N TRP A 284 -6.71 0.84 -2.60
CA TRP A 284 -5.78 1.05 -3.69
C TRP A 284 -4.37 1.13 -3.09
N LEU A 285 -3.54 0.15 -3.43
CA LEU A 285 -2.20 0.02 -2.88
C LEU A 285 -1.22 0.91 -3.66
N GLN A 286 -0.50 1.72 -2.91
CA GLN A 286 0.52 2.61 -3.40
C GLN A 286 1.84 2.29 -2.71
N GLY A 287 2.95 2.51 -3.41
CA GLY A 287 4.28 2.31 -2.87
C GLY A 287 5.19 3.51 -3.13
N HIS A 288 5.93 3.88 -2.10
CA HIS A 288 7.01 4.83 -2.18
C HIS A 288 8.35 4.08 -2.18
N ILE A 289 9.17 4.30 -3.21
CA ILE A 289 10.52 3.72 -3.25
C ILE A 289 11.46 4.60 -2.44
N ASN A 290 12.06 4.00 -1.42
CA ASN A 290 13.09 4.62 -0.59
C ASN A 290 14.45 4.38 -1.24
N PHE A 291 14.96 5.39 -1.94
CA PHE A 291 16.32 5.40 -2.45
C PHE A 291 17.28 5.77 -1.32
N ALA A 292 18.39 5.04 -1.18
CA ALA A 292 19.45 5.41 -0.25
C ALA A 292 20.07 6.75 -0.69
N ASN A 293 20.22 7.67 0.25
CA ASN A 293 21.00 8.90 0.05
C ASN A 293 22.50 8.61 0.13
#